data_AF-A0A382TSJ3-F1
#
_entry.id   AF-A0A382TSJ3-F1
#
_cell.length_a   1.000
_cell.length_b   1.000
_cell.length_c   1.000
_cell.angle_alpha   90.00
_cell.angle_beta   90.00
_cell.angle_gamma   90.00
#
_symmetry.space_group_name_H-M   'P 1'
#
loop_
_entity.id
_entity.type
_entity.pdbx_description
1 polymer ?
#
loop_
_entity_poly.entity_id
_entity_poly.type
_entity_poly.pdbx_seq_one_letter_code
_entity_poly.pdbx_strand_id
1 'polypeptide(L)'
;MSTTTVAKGQDYQVKDIGLADFGRKEITIAEHEMPGLMAVREKYAAEQPLAGVRVMGSLHMTIQTAVLIESLSALGAQVRWCSCNIFSTQDHAAAAIAEAGYPVYAWKGETLEEYWDCTLNALSFPDGQGPQLIVDDGGDATLLIHKGYELEEGSDWVETESGNHEEQVIKDLLK
;
A
#
# COMPACT_ATOMS: atom_id res chain seq x y z
N MET A 1 2.59 26.06 -3.91
CA MET A 1 2.83 24.90 -4.80
C MET A 1 1.49 24.21 -4.94
N SER A 2 0.99 24.07 -6.17
CA SER A 2 -0.37 23.59 -6.42
C SER A 2 -0.42 22.08 -6.15
N THR A 3 -1.12 21.67 -5.12
CA THR A 3 -1.54 20.27 -4.93
C THR A 3 -2.55 19.96 -6.03
N THR A 4 -2.13 19.24 -7.05
CA THR A 4 -3.06 18.65 -8.01
C THR A 4 -3.82 17.57 -7.26
N THR A 5 -5.02 17.90 -6.80
CA THR A 5 -5.91 16.96 -6.13
C THR A 5 -6.28 15.88 -7.15
N VAL A 6 -5.83 14.65 -6.94
CA VAL A 6 -6.23 13.50 -7.76
C VAL A 6 -7.74 13.35 -7.65
N ALA A 7 -8.41 13.14 -8.79
CA ALA A 7 -9.86 13.15 -8.87
C ALA A 7 -10.48 12.03 -8.02
N LYS A 8 -11.45 12.38 -7.18
CA LYS A 8 -12.37 11.44 -6.50
C LYS A 8 -12.92 10.44 -7.53
N GLY A 9 -12.51 9.17 -7.47
CA GLY A 9 -13.04 8.09 -8.31
C GLY A 9 -12.01 7.12 -8.91
N GLN A 10 -10.71 7.34 -8.74
CA GLN A 10 -9.67 6.38 -9.13
C GLN A 10 -9.21 5.58 -7.91
N ASP A 11 -8.97 4.27 -8.08
CA ASP A 11 -8.59 3.35 -6.98
C ASP A 11 -7.10 3.47 -6.64
N TYR A 12 -6.57 4.68 -6.52
CA TYR A 12 -5.20 5.00 -6.10
C TYR A 12 -5.11 6.44 -5.58
N GLN A 13 -4.07 6.76 -4.81
CA GLN A 13 -3.73 8.12 -4.40
C GLN A 13 -2.21 8.31 -4.37
N VAL A 14 -1.71 9.14 -5.30
CA VAL A 14 -0.29 9.44 -5.47
C VAL A 14 -0.10 10.93 -5.68
N LYS A 15 1.11 11.44 -5.48
CA LYS A 15 1.40 12.87 -5.56
C LYS A 15 1.24 13.48 -6.95
N ASP A 16 1.78 12.81 -7.96
CA ASP A 16 1.82 13.28 -9.33
C ASP A 16 1.92 12.08 -10.29
N ILE A 17 0.81 11.75 -10.94
CA ILE A 17 0.75 10.65 -11.91
C ILE A 17 1.64 10.91 -13.14
N GLY A 18 1.97 12.18 -13.44
CA GLY A 18 2.85 12.55 -14.55
C GLY A 18 4.30 12.04 -14.40
N LEU A 19 4.66 11.50 -13.22
CA LEU A 19 5.96 10.88 -12.97
C LEU A 19 6.06 9.41 -13.42
N ALA A 20 4.96 8.80 -13.86
CA ALA A 20 4.87 7.37 -14.16
C ALA A 20 5.90 6.89 -15.19
N ASP A 21 6.12 7.63 -16.27
CA ASP A 21 7.10 7.27 -17.32
C ASP A 21 8.54 7.21 -16.79
N PHE A 22 8.88 8.10 -15.85
CA PHE A 22 10.18 8.09 -15.20
C PHE A 22 10.30 6.90 -14.25
N GLY A 23 9.28 6.67 -13.42
CA GLY A 23 9.24 5.51 -12.54
C GLY A 23 9.33 4.19 -13.29
N ARG A 24 8.64 4.05 -14.42
CA ARG A 24 8.71 2.84 -15.25
C ARG A 24 10.13 2.56 -15.74
N LYS A 25 10.88 3.58 -16.16
CA LYS A 25 12.28 3.42 -16.58
C LYS A 25 13.16 2.93 -15.44
N GLU A 26 12.99 3.48 -14.25
CA GLU A 26 13.75 3.04 -13.07
C GLU A 26 13.36 1.63 -12.61
N ILE A 27 12.07 1.26 -12.68
CA ILE A 27 11.60 -0.10 -12.43
C ILE A 27 12.28 -1.09 -13.39
N THR A 28 12.33 -0.80 -14.69
CA THR A 28 13.01 -1.66 -15.66
C THR A 28 14.50 -1.84 -15.34
N ILE A 29 15.18 -0.80 -14.85
CA ILE A 29 16.57 -0.91 -14.40
C ILE A 29 16.66 -1.80 -13.14
N ALA A 30 15.74 -1.60 -12.18
CA ALA A 30 15.72 -2.39 -10.96
C ALA A 30 15.44 -3.87 -11.19
N GLU A 31 14.62 -4.24 -12.18
CA GLU A 31 14.40 -5.64 -12.57
C GLU A 31 15.72 -6.34 -12.94
N HIS A 32 16.65 -5.65 -13.61
CA HIS A 32 17.98 -6.19 -13.90
C HIS A 32 18.85 -6.39 -12.66
N GLU A 33 18.69 -5.54 -11.65
CA GLU A 33 19.43 -5.60 -10.38
C GLU A 33 18.75 -6.49 -9.32
N MET A 34 17.58 -7.08 -9.63
CA MET A 34 16.83 -7.97 -8.74
C MET A 34 16.68 -9.39 -9.32
N PRO A 35 17.77 -10.06 -9.74
CA PRO A 35 17.70 -11.33 -10.48
C PRO A 35 17.02 -12.46 -9.70
N GLY A 36 17.13 -12.46 -8.36
CA GLY A 36 16.46 -13.45 -7.52
C GLY A 36 14.93 -13.35 -7.60
N LEU A 37 14.39 -12.13 -7.55
CA LEU A 37 12.95 -11.90 -7.64
C LEU A 37 12.44 -12.17 -9.05
N MET A 38 13.19 -11.75 -10.07
CA MET A 38 12.85 -12.05 -11.47
C MET A 38 12.83 -13.54 -11.76
N ALA A 39 13.78 -14.32 -11.22
CA ALA A 39 13.79 -15.77 -11.36
C ALA A 39 12.59 -16.44 -10.66
N VAL A 40 12.16 -15.94 -9.49
CA VAL A 40 10.93 -16.41 -8.82
C VAL A 40 9.70 -16.11 -9.67
N ARG A 41 9.59 -14.87 -10.20
CA ARG A 41 8.51 -14.46 -11.09
C ARG A 41 8.44 -15.36 -12.32
N GLU A 42 9.55 -15.56 -13.03
CA GLU A 42 9.62 -16.41 -14.21
C GLU A 42 9.24 -17.87 -13.90
N LYS A 43 9.77 -18.42 -12.80
CA LYS A 43 9.53 -19.81 -12.44
C LYS A 43 8.06 -20.12 -12.13
N TYR A 44 7.36 -19.24 -11.41
CA TYR A 44 6.04 -19.54 -10.87
C TYR A 44 4.89 -18.78 -11.55
N ALA A 45 5.15 -17.85 -12.47
CA ALA A 45 4.09 -17.12 -13.17
C ALA A 45 3.13 -18.06 -13.90
N ALA A 46 3.59 -19.13 -14.54
CA ALA A 46 2.69 -20.08 -15.21
C ALA A 46 1.78 -20.85 -14.24
N GLU A 47 2.24 -21.06 -13.00
CA GLU A 47 1.49 -21.81 -11.98
C GLU A 47 0.43 -20.95 -11.27
N GLN A 48 0.55 -19.63 -11.33
CA GLN A 48 -0.34 -18.66 -10.65
C GLN A 48 -0.63 -19.05 -9.19
N PRO A 49 0.39 -19.28 -8.34
CA PRO A 49 0.19 -19.82 -6.98
C PRO A 49 -0.58 -18.88 -6.05
N LEU A 50 -0.69 -17.59 -6.39
CA LEU A 50 -1.44 -16.59 -5.63
C LEU A 50 -2.78 -16.24 -6.29
N ALA A 51 -3.25 -17.03 -7.26
CA ALA A 51 -4.51 -16.80 -7.95
C ALA A 51 -5.67 -16.58 -6.97
N GLY A 52 -6.28 -15.39 -7.05
CA GLY A 52 -7.43 -15.02 -6.22
C GLY A 52 -7.08 -14.63 -4.78
N VAL A 53 -5.81 -14.64 -4.40
CA VAL A 53 -5.36 -14.20 -3.07
C VAL A 53 -5.29 -12.68 -3.04
N ARG A 54 -5.96 -12.08 -2.05
CA ARG A 54 -5.89 -10.64 -1.76
C ARG A 54 -4.71 -10.35 -0.83
N VAL A 55 -3.70 -9.67 -1.35
CA VAL A 55 -2.48 -9.31 -0.63
C VAL A 55 -2.44 -7.81 -0.40
N MET A 56 -2.41 -7.39 0.87
CA MET A 56 -2.14 -6.01 1.25
C MET A 56 -0.66 -5.86 1.61
N GLY A 57 -0.03 -4.79 1.13
CA GLY A 57 1.33 -4.42 1.51
C GLY A 57 1.39 -3.08 2.24
N SER A 58 2.14 -3.06 3.35
CA SER A 58 2.55 -1.88 4.11
C SER A 58 4.07 -1.92 4.21
N LEU A 59 4.72 -1.32 3.23
CA LEU A 59 6.17 -1.34 3.07
C LEU A 59 6.58 -0.10 2.26
N HIS A 60 7.75 0.48 2.53
CA HIS A 60 8.27 1.64 1.79
C HIS A 60 7.96 1.57 0.28
N MET A 61 7.21 2.55 -0.23
CA MET A 61 6.81 2.59 -1.64
C MET A 61 7.95 3.10 -2.54
N THR A 62 8.93 2.22 -2.81
CA THR A 62 10.12 2.48 -3.62
C THR A 62 10.07 1.77 -4.97
N ILE A 63 11.06 2.03 -5.82
CA ILE A 63 11.29 1.31 -7.08
C ILE A 63 11.46 -0.20 -6.85
N GLN A 64 12.16 -0.62 -5.80
CA GLN A 64 12.36 -2.05 -5.50
C GLN A 64 11.04 -2.70 -5.08
N THR A 65 10.23 -2.00 -4.28
CA THR A 65 8.90 -2.43 -3.89
C THR A 65 7.96 -2.52 -5.09
N ALA A 66 8.08 -1.63 -6.07
CA ALA A 66 7.32 -1.74 -7.31
C ALA A 66 7.58 -3.08 -8.05
N VAL A 67 8.83 -3.55 -8.10
CA VAL A 67 9.16 -4.88 -8.65
C VAL A 67 8.54 -6.01 -7.82
N LEU A 68 8.45 -5.87 -6.50
CA LEU A 68 7.75 -6.82 -5.62
C LEU A 68 6.24 -6.85 -5.91
N ILE A 69 5.57 -5.70 -5.99
CA ILE A 69 4.14 -5.57 -6.29
C ILE A 69 3.81 -6.27 -7.61
N GLU A 70 4.55 -5.94 -8.67
CA GLU A 70 4.35 -6.55 -9.99
C GLU A 70 4.67 -8.04 -10.00
N SER A 71 5.59 -8.51 -9.15
CA SER A 71 5.87 -9.94 -9.00
C SER A 71 4.72 -10.67 -8.33
N LEU A 72 4.17 -10.14 -7.23
CA LEU A 72 3.02 -10.73 -6.56
C LEU A 72 1.82 -10.82 -7.50
N SER A 73 1.55 -9.75 -8.25
CA SER A 73 0.47 -9.74 -9.24
C SER A 73 0.74 -10.71 -10.39
N ALA A 74 1.97 -10.78 -10.91
CA ALA A 74 2.35 -11.76 -11.93
C ALA A 74 2.21 -13.22 -11.46
N LEU A 75 2.22 -13.47 -10.14
CA LEU A 75 1.93 -14.78 -9.54
C LEU A 75 0.43 -15.01 -9.26
N GLY A 76 -0.44 -14.06 -9.62
CA GLY A 76 -1.91 -14.19 -9.57
C GLY A 76 -2.59 -13.43 -8.43
N ALA A 77 -1.84 -12.70 -7.60
CA ALA A 77 -2.40 -11.96 -6.48
C ALA A 77 -3.18 -10.72 -6.92
N GLN A 78 -4.22 -10.39 -6.17
CA GLN A 78 -4.81 -9.05 -6.16
C GLN A 78 -4.08 -8.23 -5.10
N VAL A 79 -3.42 -7.15 -5.51
CA VAL A 79 -2.54 -6.37 -4.64
C VAL A 79 -3.14 -5.00 -4.36
N ARG A 80 -2.99 -4.53 -3.12
CA ARG A 80 -3.22 -3.13 -2.70
C ARG A 80 -2.07 -2.70 -1.80
N TRP A 81 -1.63 -1.45 -1.89
CA TRP A 81 -0.38 -1.04 -1.24
C TRP A 81 -0.43 0.35 -0.61
N CYS A 82 0.23 0.50 0.54
CA CYS A 82 0.59 1.77 1.15
C CYS A 82 2.06 1.77 1.58
N SER A 83 2.62 2.95 1.86
CA SER A 83 3.93 3.07 2.50
C SER A 83 3.81 2.79 4.00
N CYS A 84 4.89 2.32 4.64
CA CYS A 84 5.00 2.21 6.11
C CYS A 84 5.78 3.38 6.75
N ASN A 85 6.10 4.41 5.96
CA ASN A 85 6.75 5.62 6.46
C ASN A 85 6.43 6.84 5.58
N ILE A 86 6.09 7.95 6.25
CA ILE A 86 5.65 9.20 5.62
C ILE A 86 6.69 9.85 4.69
N PHE A 87 7.97 9.48 4.77
CA PHE A 87 9.04 10.07 3.95
C PHE A 87 9.75 9.08 3.01
N SER A 88 9.44 7.78 3.08
CA SER A 88 10.15 6.76 2.31
C SER A 88 9.68 6.65 0.87
N THR A 89 8.47 7.09 0.56
CA THR A 89 7.90 6.97 -0.78
C THR A 89 8.79 7.66 -1.82
N GLN A 90 9.02 6.95 -2.92
CA GLN A 90 9.55 7.50 -4.16
C GLN A 90 8.36 7.82 -5.06
N ASP A 91 8.01 9.11 -5.18
CA ASP A 91 6.76 9.54 -5.83
C ASP A 91 6.62 9.02 -7.28
N HIS A 92 7.73 8.87 -8.01
CA HIS A 92 7.75 8.32 -9.36
C HIS A 92 7.50 6.81 -9.38
N ALA A 93 7.95 6.06 -8.37
CA ALA A 93 7.64 4.64 -8.22
C ALA A 93 6.13 4.43 -7.96
N ALA A 94 5.56 5.21 -7.03
CA ALA A 94 4.14 5.18 -6.73
C ALA A 94 3.31 5.54 -7.98
N ALA A 95 3.69 6.59 -8.72
CA ALA A 95 3.03 6.97 -9.97
C ALA A 95 3.07 5.85 -11.03
N ALA A 96 4.21 5.16 -11.20
CA ALA A 96 4.34 4.08 -12.17
C ALA A 96 3.48 2.85 -11.83
N ILE A 97 3.30 2.57 -10.53
CA ILE A 97 2.42 1.50 -10.03
C ILE A 97 0.95 1.89 -10.21
N ALA A 98 0.57 3.14 -9.90
CA ALA A 98 -0.77 3.65 -10.15
C ALA A 98 -1.15 3.62 -11.65
N GLU A 99 -0.26 4.09 -12.53
CA GLU A 99 -0.47 4.09 -13.99
C GLU A 99 -0.61 2.65 -14.55
N ALA A 100 0.09 1.69 -13.94
CA ALA A 100 -0.05 0.28 -14.28
C ALA A 100 -1.37 -0.35 -13.80
N GLY A 101 -2.22 0.41 -13.10
CA GLY A 101 -3.55 0.00 -12.65
C GLY A 101 -3.58 -0.68 -11.28
N TYR A 102 -2.48 -0.63 -10.52
CA TYR A 102 -2.45 -1.18 -9.16
C TYR A 102 -2.94 -0.16 -8.14
N PRO A 103 -3.80 -0.55 -7.18
CA PRO A 103 -4.17 0.31 -6.07
C PRO A 103 -3.00 0.60 -5.15
N VAL A 104 -2.54 1.85 -5.17
CA VAL A 104 -1.45 2.36 -4.34
C VAL A 104 -1.85 3.70 -3.72
N TYR A 105 -1.66 3.81 -2.41
CA TYR A 105 -1.97 5.00 -1.62
C TYR A 105 -0.69 5.40 -0.90
N ALA A 106 0.12 6.23 -1.56
CA ALA A 106 1.41 6.64 -1.02
C ALA A 106 1.97 7.88 -1.73
N TRP A 107 2.52 8.81 -0.95
CA TRP A 107 3.38 9.90 -1.43
C TRP A 107 4.41 10.32 -0.39
N LYS A 108 5.46 10.99 -0.84
CA LYS A 108 6.48 11.52 0.06
C LYS A 108 5.98 12.79 0.75
N GLY A 109 6.02 12.77 2.07
CA GLY A 109 5.62 13.88 2.95
C GLY A 109 4.16 13.84 3.35
N GLU A 110 3.60 12.64 3.53
CA GLU A 110 2.28 12.44 4.18
C GLU A 110 2.26 13.07 5.59
N THR A 111 1.10 13.59 5.97
CA THR A 111 0.73 13.82 7.37
C THR A 111 0.37 12.48 8.05
N LEU A 112 0.23 12.46 9.38
CA LEU A 112 -0.16 11.23 10.07
C LEU A 112 -1.58 10.80 9.68
N GLU A 113 -2.49 11.74 9.52
CA GLU A 113 -3.85 11.50 9.06
C GLU A 113 -3.87 10.86 7.67
N GLU A 114 -3.11 11.43 6.73
CA GLU A 114 -2.99 10.88 5.39
C GLU A 114 -2.35 9.49 5.37
N TYR A 115 -1.34 9.25 6.22
CA TYR A 115 -0.68 7.95 6.37
C TYR A 115 -1.65 6.85 6.82
N TRP A 116 -2.45 7.13 7.84
CA TRP A 116 -3.42 6.18 8.37
C TRP A 116 -4.61 6.00 7.41
N ASP A 117 -5.06 7.05 6.72
CA ASP A 117 -6.04 6.95 5.63
C ASP A 117 -5.52 6.05 4.49
N CYS A 118 -4.26 6.21 4.08
CA CYS A 118 -3.64 5.35 3.07
C CYS A 118 -3.60 3.88 3.52
N THR A 119 -3.27 3.64 4.79
CA THR A 119 -3.25 2.30 5.38
C THR A 119 -4.64 1.66 5.35
N LEU A 120 -5.69 2.39 5.74
CA LEU A 120 -7.07 1.90 5.68
C LEU A 120 -7.54 1.63 4.25
N ASN A 121 -7.20 2.52 3.30
CA ASN A 121 -7.53 2.34 1.88
C ASN A 121 -6.86 1.10 1.28
N ALA A 122 -5.62 0.80 1.68
CA ALA A 122 -4.90 -0.41 1.27
C ALA A 122 -5.49 -1.69 1.89
N LEU A 123 -5.98 -1.64 3.14
CA LEU A 123 -6.69 -2.76 3.79
C LEU A 123 -8.08 -3.02 3.19
N SER A 124 -8.72 -1.98 2.65
CA SER A 124 -10.10 -2.05 2.17
C SER A 124 -10.18 -2.56 0.73
N PHE A 125 -10.40 -3.86 0.55
CA PHE A 125 -10.67 -4.44 -0.77
C PHE A 125 -12.15 -4.24 -1.18
N PRO A 126 -12.45 -4.30 -2.49
CA PRO A 126 -13.82 -4.15 -2.99
C PRO A 126 -14.83 -5.12 -2.34
N ASP A 127 -16.10 -4.71 -2.35
CA ASP A 127 -17.23 -5.46 -1.78
C ASP A 127 -17.15 -5.68 -0.26
N GLY A 128 -16.48 -4.79 0.46
CA GLY A 128 -16.31 -4.86 1.91
C GLY A 128 -15.38 -6.00 2.34
N GLN A 129 -14.50 -6.46 1.46
CA GLN A 129 -13.53 -7.50 1.76
C GLN A 129 -12.27 -6.91 2.40
N GLY A 130 -11.63 -7.70 3.27
CA GLY A 130 -10.27 -7.44 3.75
C GLY A 130 -9.22 -8.29 3.03
N PRO A 131 -7.92 -8.07 3.29
CA PRO A 131 -6.85 -8.91 2.77
C PRO A 131 -6.94 -10.35 3.31
N GLN A 132 -6.40 -11.31 2.57
CA GLN A 132 -6.15 -12.68 3.04
C GLN A 132 -4.71 -12.85 3.54
N LEU A 133 -3.78 -12.09 2.96
CA LEU A 133 -2.38 -12.03 3.37
C LEU A 133 -1.97 -10.57 3.53
N ILE A 134 -1.07 -10.34 4.48
CA ILE A 134 -0.43 -9.05 4.70
C ILE A 134 1.09 -9.17 4.59
N VAL A 135 1.71 -8.20 3.95
CA VAL A 135 3.17 -8.00 3.93
C VAL A 135 3.42 -6.67 4.63
N ASP A 136 3.85 -6.72 5.88
CA ASP A 136 3.94 -5.54 6.75
C ASP A 136 5.39 -5.33 7.24
N ASP A 137 5.86 -4.10 7.16
CA ASP A 137 7.18 -3.64 7.61
C ASP A 137 7.00 -2.49 8.60
N GLY A 138 6.92 -2.82 9.89
CA GLY A 138 6.69 -1.87 10.98
C GLY A 138 5.54 -2.29 11.91
N GLY A 139 4.53 -2.99 11.37
CA GLY A 139 3.43 -3.54 12.16
C GLY A 139 2.19 -2.64 12.24
N ASP A 140 2.17 -1.49 11.57
CA ASP A 140 1.09 -0.51 11.66
C ASP A 140 -0.20 -0.99 10.99
N ALA A 141 -0.09 -1.64 9.83
CA ALA A 141 -1.25 -2.23 9.19
C ALA A 141 -1.78 -3.43 9.99
N THR A 142 -0.89 -4.21 10.59
CA THR A 142 -1.23 -5.29 11.54
C THR A 142 -1.94 -4.72 12.77
N LEU A 143 -1.45 -3.62 13.34
CA LEU A 143 -2.08 -2.92 14.48
C LEU A 143 -3.51 -2.49 14.13
N LEU A 144 -3.71 -1.87 12.96
CA LEU A 144 -5.01 -1.38 12.54
C LEU A 144 -6.04 -2.51 12.40
N ILE A 145 -5.64 -3.66 11.86
CA ILE A 145 -6.48 -4.88 11.80
C ILE A 145 -6.85 -5.33 13.21
N HIS A 146 -5.87 -5.45 14.12
CA HIS A 146 -6.13 -5.90 15.49
C HIS A 146 -7.05 -4.94 16.26
N LYS A 147 -6.88 -3.63 16.08
CA LYS A 147 -7.77 -2.63 16.69
C LYS A 147 -9.17 -2.68 16.11
N GLY A 148 -9.32 -2.84 14.80
CA GLY A 148 -10.63 -3.07 14.19
C GLY A 148 -11.34 -4.30 14.78
N TYR A 149 -10.63 -5.43 14.89
CA TYR A 149 -11.18 -6.65 15.49
C TYR A 149 -11.58 -6.46 16.96
N GLU A 150 -10.75 -5.80 17.77
CA GLU A 150 -11.11 -5.48 19.16
C GLU A 150 -12.41 -4.66 19.25
N LEU A 151 -12.60 -3.70 18.35
CA LEU A 151 -13.81 -2.86 18.31
C LEU A 151 -15.05 -3.64 17.87
N GLU A 152 -14.92 -4.53 16.89
CA GLU A 152 -16.00 -5.46 16.51
C GLU A 152 -16.43 -6.35 17.68
N GLU A 153 -15.50 -6.71 18.56
CA GLU A 153 -15.75 -7.49 19.79
C GLU A 153 -16.15 -6.63 21.00
N GLY A 154 -16.47 -5.34 20.78
CA GLY A 154 -17.06 -4.46 21.79
C GLY A 154 -16.06 -3.71 22.68
N SER A 155 -14.80 -3.60 22.25
CA SER A 155 -13.82 -2.69 22.88
C SER A 155 -14.30 -1.23 22.81
N ASP A 156 -14.08 -0.47 23.88
CA ASP A 156 -14.32 0.98 23.95
C ASP A 156 -13.02 1.79 23.81
N TRP A 157 -11.92 1.16 23.36
CA TRP A 157 -10.59 1.77 23.31
C TRP A 157 -10.57 3.12 22.56
N VAL A 158 -11.33 3.27 21.48
CA VAL A 158 -11.43 4.53 20.72
C VAL A 158 -12.03 5.69 21.53
N GLU A 159 -12.78 5.42 22.59
CA GLU A 159 -13.36 6.42 23.49
C GLU A 159 -12.44 6.79 24.66
N THR A 160 -11.32 6.09 24.82
CA THR A 160 -10.34 6.38 25.89
C THR A 160 -9.40 7.53 25.52
N GLU A 161 -8.80 8.17 26.52
CA GLU A 161 -7.78 9.20 26.30
C GLU A 161 -6.58 8.65 25.52
N SER A 162 -6.09 9.42 24.54
CA SER A 162 -4.94 9.05 23.71
C SER A 162 -3.62 9.42 24.37
N GLY A 163 -2.63 8.54 24.30
CA GLY A 163 -1.30 8.79 24.84
C GLY A 163 -0.44 9.72 23.99
N ASN A 164 -0.75 9.87 22.70
CA ASN A 164 -0.08 10.80 21.79
C ASN A 164 -0.98 11.17 20.59
N HIS A 165 -0.47 12.04 19.71
CA HIS A 165 -1.20 12.52 18.52
C HIS A 165 -1.49 11.40 17.51
N GLU A 166 -0.53 10.49 17.28
CA GLU A 166 -0.71 9.39 16.33
C GLU A 166 -1.80 8.42 16.79
N GLU A 167 -1.81 8.07 18.07
CA GLU A 167 -2.88 7.26 18.66
C GLU A 167 -4.24 7.94 18.51
N GLN A 168 -4.31 9.27 18.68
CA GLN A 168 -5.55 10.02 18.46
C GLN A 168 -6.02 9.91 17.00
N VAL A 169 -5.11 10.03 16.04
CA VAL A 169 -5.44 9.87 14.60
C VAL A 169 -6.00 8.48 14.31
N ILE A 170 -5.37 7.42 14.84
CA ILE A 170 -5.86 6.05 14.68
C ILE A 170 -7.25 5.88 15.28
N LYS A 171 -7.49 6.44 16.47
CA LYS A 171 -8.81 6.38 17.12
C LYS A 171 -9.86 7.11 16.32
N ASP A 172 -9.57 8.31 15.83
CA ASP A 172 -10.49 9.09 15.02
C ASP A 172 -10.81 8.41 13.68
N LEU A 173 -9.85 7.69 13.11
CA LEU A 173 -10.03 6.90 11.89
C LEU A 173 -10.94 5.68 12.08
N LEU A 174 -10.90 5.04 13.25
CA LEU A 174 -11.65 3.82 13.54
C LEU A 174 -13.04 4.04 14.16
N LYS A 175 -13.40 5.29 14.51
CA LYS A 175 -14.74 5.64 15.04
C LYS A 175 -15.81 5.69 13.96
#